data_AF-A0A090F6D9-F1
#
_entry.id   AF-A0A090F6D9-F1
#
_cell.length_a   1.000
_cell.length_b   1.000
_cell.length_c   1.000
_cell.angle_alpha   90.00
_cell.angle_beta   90.00
_cell.angle_gamma   90.00
#
_symmetry.space_group_name_H-M   'P 1'
#
loop_
_entity.id
_entity.type
_entity.pdbx_description
1 polymer ?
#
loop_
_entity_poly.entity_id
_entity_poly.type
_entity_poly.pdbx_seq_one_letter_code
_entity_poly.pdbx_strand_id
1 'polypeptide(L)'
;MDKKLRRALLGPLARRPKDVASQLAYETALGQLDSLAVGEELLQKIRHVLSPPQSEKRDRNDPERVAEQVALAKALYKSRRISKSQYVVFSAFPVESIHDDRMMKGLYDSDLEPITRKLEGIEKRHGLKPGEYWHRSDEPWEYRKLSLEYESILDQKFKEALAEFDLLDLADLKEKNPDEFDRLRERGRRFVFHSDEQISAIEDIVIQYELEARKAANVGAYAAAITALGAGVEGLLLLRCLRSPHKAARISKKLPKNLRPRLPNDPSKWTFETLIEVCVLAGWLPPIETDVAVYNTAGLAHLLRQTRNYVHPGKRAKERAWSETDEQEFRDAEAIYVVLLPILAKIGGRRRYPSAV
;
A
#
# COMPACT_ATOMS: atom_id res chain seq x y z
N MET A 1 -42.90 -5.29 -34.06
CA MET A 1 -42.87 -5.86 -32.70
C MET A 1 -43.49 -4.85 -31.74
N ASP A 2 -44.51 -5.23 -30.98
CA ASP A 2 -45.18 -4.36 -29.99
C ASP A 2 -44.15 -3.73 -29.05
N LYS A 3 -44.28 -2.43 -28.77
CA LYS A 3 -43.41 -1.66 -27.87
C LYS A 3 -43.40 -2.26 -26.46
N LYS A 4 -44.52 -2.83 -25.99
CA LYS A 4 -44.59 -3.53 -24.71
C LYS A 4 -43.80 -4.84 -24.73
N LEU A 5 -43.97 -5.63 -25.78
CA LEU A 5 -43.22 -6.87 -25.98
C LEU A 5 -41.71 -6.60 -26.09
N ARG A 6 -41.31 -5.54 -26.81
CA ARG A 6 -39.91 -5.10 -26.89
C ARG A 6 -39.34 -4.68 -25.54
N ARG A 7 -40.12 -3.95 -24.73
CA ARG A 7 -39.69 -3.53 -23.40
C ARG A 7 -39.56 -4.72 -22.43
N ALA A 8 -40.46 -5.69 -22.54
CA ALA A 8 -40.39 -6.92 -21.73
C ALA A 8 -39.16 -7.77 -22.10
N LEU A 9 -38.86 -7.89 -23.40
CA LEU A 9 -37.74 -8.69 -23.89
C LEU A 9 -36.36 -8.03 -23.71
N LEU A 10 -36.29 -6.69 -23.66
CA LEU A 10 -35.03 -5.92 -23.52
C LEU A 10 -34.84 -5.31 -22.12
N GLY A 11 -35.53 -5.85 -21.11
CA GLY A 11 -35.29 -5.47 -19.71
C GLY A 11 -33.88 -5.88 -19.24
N PRO A 12 -33.36 -5.27 -18.16
CA PRO A 12 -32.10 -5.70 -17.56
C PRO A 12 -32.14 -7.17 -17.15
N LEU A 13 -31.12 -7.93 -17.56
CA LEU A 13 -30.99 -9.35 -17.18
C LEU A 13 -30.54 -9.49 -15.72
N ALA A 14 -29.62 -8.64 -15.28
CA ALA A 14 -29.21 -8.55 -13.89
C ALA A 14 -30.23 -7.75 -13.06
N ARG A 15 -30.54 -8.24 -11.86
CA ARG A 15 -31.38 -7.54 -10.87
C ARG A 15 -30.50 -7.01 -9.75
N ARG A 16 -30.87 -5.85 -9.22
CA ARG A 16 -30.20 -5.30 -8.04
C ARG A 16 -30.39 -6.29 -6.86
N PRO A 17 -29.33 -6.65 -6.15
CA PRO A 17 -29.44 -7.42 -4.91
C PRO A 17 -30.36 -6.70 -3.90
N LYS A 18 -31.19 -7.46 -3.17
CA LYS A 18 -32.20 -6.90 -2.24
C LYS A 18 -31.57 -6.29 -0.99
N ASP A 19 -30.46 -6.86 -0.55
CA ASP A 19 -29.62 -6.43 0.58
C ASP A 19 -29.03 -5.04 0.37
N VAL A 20 -28.62 -4.69 -0.85
CA VAL A 20 -28.09 -3.36 -1.21
C VAL A 20 -29.12 -2.24 -1.00
N ALA A 21 -30.41 -2.56 -1.03
CA ALA A 21 -31.50 -1.62 -0.80
C ALA A 21 -32.22 -1.88 0.55
N SER A 22 -31.60 -2.66 1.45
CA SER A 22 -32.18 -2.91 2.77
C SER A 22 -32.09 -1.68 3.66
N GLN A 23 -33.06 -1.53 4.56
CA GLN A 23 -33.07 -0.47 5.57
C GLN A 23 -31.79 -0.51 6.44
N LEU A 24 -31.35 -1.71 6.82
CA LEU A 24 -30.11 -1.90 7.58
C LEU A 24 -28.87 -1.41 6.82
N ALA A 25 -28.77 -1.71 5.52
CA ALA A 25 -27.66 -1.22 4.70
C ALA A 25 -27.69 0.31 4.56
N TYR A 26 -28.89 0.90 4.45
CA TYR A 26 -29.06 2.35 4.42
C TYR A 26 -28.62 3.02 5.72
N GLU A 27 -29.08 2.53 6.87
CA GLU A 27 -28.71 3.03 8.19
C GLU A 27 -27.20 2.89 8.45
N THR A 28 -26.63 1.75 8.06
CA THR A 28 -25.16 1.53 8.14
C THR A 28 -24.41 2.54 7.28
N ALA A 29 -24.87 2.81 6.05
CA ALA A 29 -24.26 3.79 5.17
C ALA A 29 -24.38 5.21 5.73
N LEU A 30 -25.53 5.59 6.28
CA LEU A 30 -25.70 6.89 6.95
C LEU A 30 -24.73 7.05 8.13
N GLY A 31 -24.61 6.05 9.00
CA GLY A 31 -23.64 6.10 10.10
C GLY A 31 -22.19 6.28 9.63
N GLN A 32 -21.82 5.68 8.49
CA GLN A 32 -20.49 5.90 7.89
C GLN A 32 -20.31 7.33 7.36
N LEU A 33 -21.36 7.92 6.77
CA LEU A 33 -21.35 9.30 6.28
C LEU A 33 -21.38 10.33 7.43
N ASP A 34 -22.11 10.05 8.50
CA ASP A 34 -22.12 10.89 9.70
C ASP A 34 -20.73 10.90 10.36
N SER A 35 -20.07 9.74 10.45
CA SER A 35 -18.69 9.66 10.93
C SER A 35 -17.71 10.48 10.07
N LEU A 36 -17.94 10.56 8.75
CA LEU A 36 -17.15 11.41 7.85
C LEU A 36 -17.41 12.89 8.15
N ALA A 37 -18.68 13.29 8.30
CA ALA A 37 -19.08 14.67 8.59
C ALA A 37 -18.51 15.16 9.93
N VAL A 38 -18.56 14.34 10.98
CA VAL A 38 -17.93 14.62 12.27
C VAL A 38 -16.43 14.81 12.13
N GLY A 39 -15.76 13.98 11.31
CA GLY A 39 -14.34 14.12 11.02
C GLY A 39 -13.99 15.45 10.37
N GLU A 40 -14.80 15.91 9.41
CA GLU A 40 -14.63 17.20 8.73
C GLU A 40 -14.87 18.38 9.69
N GLU A 41 -15.89 18.30 10.56
CA GLU A 41 -16.15 19.32 11.58
C GLU A 41 -14.97 19.43 12.58
N LEU A 42 -14.46 18.29 13.06
CA LEU A 42 -13.29 18.24 13.93
C LEU A 42 -12.06 18.84 13.25
N LEU A 43 -11.84 18.54 11.97
CA LEU A 43 -10.72 19.08 11.22
C LEU A 43 -10.79 20.62 11.09
N GLN A 44 -12.00 21.17 10.89
CA GLN A 44 -12.19 22.63 10.89
C GLN A 44 -11.88 23.25 12.25
N LYS A 45 -12.30 22.61 13.34
CA LYS A 45 -12.02 23.06 14.70
C LYS A 45 -10.53 23.03 15.02
N ILE A 46 -9.82 21.99 14.59
CA ILE A 46 -8.39 21.75 14.90
C ILE A 46 -7.45 22.45 13.90
N ARG A 47 -7.98 23.15 12.87
CA ARG A 47 -7.17 23.79 11.83
C ARG A 47 -6.15 24.81 12.36
N HIS A 48 -6.41 25.44 13.50
CA HIS A 48 -5.48 26.38 14.15
C HIS A 48 -4.24 25.68 14.73
N VAL A 49 -4.34 24.39 15.09
CA VAL A 49 -3.21 23.55 15.53
C VAL A 49 -2.20 23.31 14.40
N LEU A 50 -2.64 23.38 13.14
CA LEU A 50 -1.75 23.26 11.96
C LEU A 50 -0.89 24.51 11.71
N SER A 51 -1.14 25.62 12.40
CA SER A 51 -0.41 26.87 12.22
C SER A 51 -0.25 27.58 13.57
N PRO A 52 0.52 27.00 14.50
CA PRO A 52 0.82 27.68 15.74
C PRO A 52 1.56 29.00 15.43
N PRO A 53 1.23 30.10 16.12
CA PRO A 53 2.01 31.33 15.99
C PRO A 53 3.49 31.05 16.29
N GLN A 54 4.40 31.64 15.50
CA GLN A 54 5.86 31.42 15.57
C GLN A 54 6.49 31.67 16.96
N SER A 55 5.74 32.23 17.91
CA SER A 55 6.21 32.67 19.23
C SER A 55 6.23 31.59 20.32
N GLU A 56 5.64 30.41 20.13
CA GLU A 56 5.66 29.32 21.13
C GLU A 56 6.38 28.07 20.60
N LYS A 57 7.70 28.00 20.80
CA LYS A 57 8.45 26.74 20.61
C LYS A 57 8.18 25.82 21.81
N ARG A 58 7.01 25.16 21.83
CA ARG A 58 6.74 24.06 22.79
C ARG A 58 7.62 22.87 22.46
N ASP A 59 8.11 22.16 23.49
CA ASP A 59 8.86 20.92 23.34
C ASP A 59 8.05 19.94 22.47
N ARG A 60 8.73 19.21 21.58
CA ARG A 60 8.10 18.18 20.76
C ARG A 60 7.57 17.01 21.61
N ASN A 61 8.12 16.83 22.81
CA ASN A 61 7.76 15.78 23.77
C ASN A 61 6.76 16.26 24.83
N ASP A 62 6.21 17.46 24.69
CA ASP A 62 5.14 17.98 25.55
C ASP A 62 3.86 17.14 25.39
N PRO A 63 3.31 16.53 26.47
CA PRO A 63 2.08 15.75 26.41
C PRO A 63 0.91 16.48 25.76
N GLU A 64 0.74 17.78 25.99
CA GLU A 64 -0.37 18.55 25.40
C GLU A 64 -0.22 18.61 23.87
N ARG A 65 0.99 18.86 23.40
CA ARG A 65 1.31 18.88 21.97
C ARG A 65 1.13 17.51 21.32
N VAL A 66 1.53 16.43 22.00
CA VAL A 66 1.32 15.06 21.52
C VAL A 66 -0.19 14.77 21.39
N ALA A 67 -0.99 15.14 22.39
CA ALA A 67 -2.44 15.00 22.35
C ALA A 67 -3.08 15.78 21.18
N GLU A 68 -2.62 17.01 20.92
CA GLU A 68 -3.05 17.82 19.78
C GLU A 68 -2.73 17.14 18.42
N GLN A 69 -1.52 16.58 18.27
CA GLN A 69 -1.12 15.86 17.06
C GLN A 69 -1.92 14.58 16.85
N VAL A 70 -2.17 13.83 17.92
CA VAL A 70 -3.02 12.62 17.88
C VAL A 70 -4.46 12.99 17.52
N ALA A 71 -5.02 14.06 18.08
CA ALA A 71 -6.36 14.54 17.75
C ALA A 71 -6.48 14.93 16.27
N LEU A 72 -5.46 15.61 15.72
CA LEU A 72 -5.39 15.94 14.30
C LEU A 72 -5.33 14.67 13.43
N ALA A 73 -4.49 13.69 13.77
CA ALA A 73 -4.40 12.42 13.04
C ALA A 73 -5.75 11.68 13.02
N LYS A 74 -6.46 11.63 14.15
CA LYS A 74 -7.82 11.09 14.25
C LYS A 74 -8.82 11.84 13.37
N ALA A 75 -8.77 13.17 13.36
CA ALA A 75 -9.65 13.99 12.53
C ALA A 75 -9.41 13.74 11.03
N LEU A 76 -8.14 13.69 10.60
CA LEU A 76 -7.75 13.37 9.22
C LEU A 76 -8.20 11.96 8.80
N TYR A 77 -8.10 10.97 9.70
CA TYR A 77 -8.52 9.61 9.42
C TYR A 77 -10.05 9.47 9.34
N LYS A 78 -10.78 10.06 10.28
CA LYS A 78 -12.26 10.07 10.28
C LYS A 78 -12.83 10.80 9.06
N SER A 79 -12.19 11.90 8.63
CA SER A 79 -12.53 12.63 7.40
C SER A 79 -12.03 11.96 6.11
N ARG A 80 -11.43 10.76 6.19
CA ARG A 80 -10.92 10.00 5.03
C ARG A 80 -9.87 10.75 4.18
N ARG A 81 -9.18 11.72 4.78
CA ARG A 81 -8.08 12.46 4.14
C ARG A 81 -6.78 11.67 4.13
N ILE A 82 -6.65 10.71 5.05
CA ILE A 82 -5.52 9.79 5.13
C ILE A 82 -6.00 8.34 5.25
N SER A 83 -5.19 7.41 4.76
CA SER A 83 -5.38 5.97 4.89
C SER A 83 -5.08 5.47 6.31
N LYS A 84 -5.45 4.21 6.60
CA LYS A 84 -5.15 3.57 7.89
C LYS A 84 -3.64 3.51 8.17
N SER A 85 -2.81 3.22 7.16
CA SER A 85 -1.35 3.18 7.31
C SER A 85 -0.78 4.55 7.70
N GLN A 86 -1.27 5.62 7.07
CA GLN A 86 -0.87 6.98 7.42
C GLN A 86 -1.37 7.36 8.82
N TYR A 87 -2.59 6.98 9.19
CA TYR A 87 -3.12 7.19 10.54
C TYR A 87 -2.21 6.58 11.60
N VAL A 88 -1.85 5.30 11.46
CA VAL A 88 -0.95 4.60 12.40
C VAL A 88 0.33 5.41 12.65
N VAL A 89 0.96 5.95 11.60
CA VAL A 89 2.18 6.74 11.76
C VAL A 89 1.93 8.12 12.34
N PHE A 90 0.94 8.86 11.83
CA PHE A 90 0.67 10.22 12.32
C PHE A 90 0.23 10.24 13.79
N SER A 91 -0.39 9.17 14.28
CA SER A 91 -0.77 9.07 15.69
C SER A 91 0.30 8.39 16.56
N ALA A 92 0.99 7.36 16.09
CA ALA A 92 1.99 6.65 16.90
C ALA A 92 3.31 7.41 17.01
N PHE A 93 3.77 8.11 15.95
CA PHE A 93 5.08 8.76 15.94
C PHE A 93 5.28 9.83 17.04
N PRO A 94 4.30 10.70 17.34
CA PRO A 94 4.38 11.59 18.51
C PRO A 94 4.46 10.84 19.84
N VAL A 95 3.74 9.73 19.96
CA VAL A 95 3.72 8.88 21.17
C VAL A 95 5.03 8.12 21.34
N GLU A 96 5.65 7.68 20.25
CA GLU A 96 7.01 7.11 20.27
C GLU A 96 8.02 8.15 20.78
N SER A 97 7.91 9.41 20.32
CA SER A 97 8.82 10.47 20.75
C SER A 97 8.76 10.73 22.25
N ILE A 98 7.56 10.75 22.85
CA ILE A 98 7.41 10.89 24.30
C ILE A 98 7.78 9.61 25.06
N HIS A 99 7.50 8.43 24.50
CA HIS A 99 7.90 7.15 25.07
C HIS A 99 9.43 7.05 25.18
N ASP A 100 10.15 7.40 24.10
CA ASP A 100 11.61 7.43 24.05
C ASP A 100 12.18 8.47 25.05
N ASP A 101 11.56 9.64 25.15
CA ASP A 101 11.96 10.68 26.10
C ASP A 101 11.82 10.23 27.56
N ARG A 102 10.72 9.55 27.89
CA ARG A 102 10.49 8.96 29.22
C ARG A 102 11.54 7.90 29.55
N MET A 103 11.87 7.04 28.59
CA MET A 103 12.95 6.06 28.74
C MET A 103 14.29 6.75 29.00
N MET A 104 14.65 7.77 28.21
CA MET A 104 15.93 8.49 28.36
C MET A 104 16.04 9.27 29.67
N LYS A 105 14.91 9.70 30.25
CA LYS A 105 14.85 10.38 31.55
C LYS A 105 14.76 9.41 32.75
N GLY A 106 14.81 8.10 32.50
CA GLY A 106 14.78 7.08 33.55
C GLY A 106 13.41 6.83 34.18
N LEU A 107 12.32 7.28 33.54
CA LEU A 107 10.96 7.08 34.09
C LEU A 107 10.52 5.61 34.10
N TYR A 108 11.23 4.75 33.37
CA TYR A 108 11.00 3.30 33.36
C TYR A 108 12.03 2.52 34.19
N ASP A 109 12.98 3.20 34.86
CA ASP A 109 14.10 2.54 35.55
C ASP A 109 13.64 1.60 36.65
N SER A 110 12.52 1.90 37.34
CA SER A 110 11.95 1.00 38.35
C SER A 110 11.67 -0.40 37.82
N ASP A 111 11.28 -0.51 36.54
CA ASP A 111 10.96 -1.76 35.88
C ASP A 111 12.17 -2.32 35.11
N LEU A 112 12.96 -1.45 34.48
CA LEU A 112 14.05 -1.83 33.58
C LEU A 112 15.40 -2.06 34.28
N GLU A 113 15.76 -1.25 35.28
CA GLU A 113 17.05 -1.30 35.96
C GLU A 113 17.37 -2.68 36.58
N PRO A 114 16.41 -3.40 37.20
CA PRO A 114 16.65 -4.76 37.67
C PRO A 114 17.10 -5.73 36.57
N ILE A 115 16.60 -5.55 35.34
CA ILE A 115 16.97 -6.37 34.18
C ILE A 115 18.30 -5.89 33.60
N THR A 116 18.48 -4.57 33.46
CA THR A 116 19.74 -3.96 33.01
C THR A 116 20.92 -4.44 33.85
N ARG A 117 20.80 -4.42 35.19
CA ARG A 117 21.86 -4.92 36.10
C ARG A 117 22.16 -6.41 35.89
N LYS A 118 21.16 -7.23 35.56
CA LYS A 118 21.37 -8.66 35.26
C LYS A 118 22.07 -8.84 33.90
N LEU A 119 21.67 -8.08 32.89
CA LEU A 119 22.29 -8.07 31.56
C LEU A 119 23.76 -7.69 31.65
N GLU A 120 24.09 -6.59 32.34
CA GLU A 120 25.48 -6.16 32.60
C GLU A 120 26.28 -7.23 33.37
N GLY A 121 25.63 -7.93 34.30
CA GLY A 121 26.23 -9.05 35.02
C GLY A 121 26.62 -10.19 34.08
N ILE A 122 25.77 -10.52 33.10
CA ILE A 122 26.05 -11.53 32.08
C ILE A 122 27.18 -11.06 31.16
N GLU A 123 27.11 -9.83 30.67
CA GLU A 123 28.16 -9.21 29.84
C GLU A 123 29.54 -9.31 30.53
N LYS A 124 29.63 -8.94 31.81
CA LYS A 124 30.87 -9.07 32.60
C LYS A 124 31.33 -10.52 32.76
N ARG A 125 30.43 -11.47 33.02
CA ARG A 125 30.78 -12.90 33.18
C ARG A 125 31.32 -13.52 31.89
N HIS A 126 30.82 -13.08 30.75
CA HIS A 126 31.25 -13.55 29.42
C HIS A 126 32.37 -12.69 28.83
N GLY A 127 32.92 -11.73 29.59
CA GLY A 127 34.09 -10.95 29.22
C GLY A 127 33.85 -9.86 28.17
N LEU A 128 32.60 -9.47 27.96
CA LEU A 128 32.24 -8.39 27.04
C LEU A 128 32.73 -7.04 27.61
N LYS A 129 33.47 -6.26 26.82
CA LYS A 129 33.98 -4.96 27.29
C LYS A 129 32.89 -3.88 27.22
N PRO A 130 33.01 -2.79 28.01
CA PRO A 130 32.10 -1.66 27.89
C PRO A 130 32.05 -1.12 26.45
N GLY A 131 30.85 -1.08 25.87
CA GLY A 131 30.62 -0.62 24.50
C GLY A 131 30.80 -1.69 23.40
N GLU A 132 31.25 -2.91 23.75
CA GLU A 132 31.14 -4.06 22.86
C GLU A 132 29.72 -4.63 22.94
N TYR A 133 29.26 -5.25 21.85
CA TYR A 133 27.95 -5.88 21.75
C TYR A 133 28.10 -7.25 21.09
N TRP A 134 27.25 -8.20 21.48
CA TRP A 134 27.18 -9.48 20.76
C TRP A 134 26.51 -9.30 19.40
N HIS A 135 26.99 -10.04 18.40
CA HIS A 135 26.14 -10.35 17.26
C HIS A 135 24.99 -11.25 17.72
N ARG A 136 23.81 -11.11 17.11
CA ARG A 136 22.59 -11.87 17.50
C ARG A 136 22.79 -13.39 17.44
N SER A 137 23.74 -13.89 16.64
CA SER A 137 24.10 -15.32 16.58
C SER A 137 24.95 -15.80 17.76
N ASP A 138 25.65 -14.88 18.43
CA ASP A 138 26.73 -15.18 19.37
C ASP A 138 26.35 -14.87 20.82
N GLU A 139 25.16 -14.28 21.03
CA GLU A 139 24.65 -13.93 22.35
C GLU A 139 24.36 -15.18 23.19
N PRO A 140 24.80 -15.22 24.47
CA PRO A 140 24.45 -16.27 25.39
C PRO A 140 22.93 -16.39 25.54
N TRP A 141 22.41 -17.61 25.66
CA TRP A 141 20.95 -17.86 25.76
C TRP A 141 20.31 -17.12 26.95
N GLU A 142 21.04 -16.98 28.06
CA GLU A 142 20.59 -16.27 29.26
C GLU A 142 20.46 -14.75 29.03
N TYR A 143 21.35 -14.18 28.18
CA TYR A 143 21.25 -12.79 27.77
C TYR A 143 20.04 -12.58 26.85
N ARG A 144 19.91 -13.41 25.82
CA ARG A 144 18.77 -13.37 24.89
C ARG A 144 17.44 -13.40 25.64
N LYS A 145 17.30 -14.28 26.63
CA LYS A 145 16.09 -14.39 27.43
C LYS A 145 15.77 -13.09 28.18
N LEU A 146 16.75 -12.47 28.83
CA LEU A 146 16.55 -11.22 29.56
C LEU A 146 16.37 -10.01 28.63
N SER A 147 17.02 -10.02 27.47
CA SER A 147 16.82 -8.99 26.44
C SER A 147 15.39 -9.02 25.89
N LEU A 148 14.82 -10.21 25.68
CA LEU A 148 13.40 -10.35 25.32
C LEU A 148 12.46 -9.89 26.45
N GLU A 149 12.82 -10.13 27.71
CA GLU A 149 12.06 -9.63 28.87
C GLU A 149 12.09 -8.09 28.93
N TYR A 150 13.27 -7.50 28.70
CA TYR A 150 13.46 -6.05 28.59
C TYR A 150 12.61 -5.45 27.45
N GLU A 151 12.67 -6.04 26.25
CA GLU A 151 11.86 -5.64 25.09
C GLU A 151 10.36 -5.75 25.39
N SER A 152 9.92 -6.82 26.07
CA SER A 152 8.52 -7.01 26.44
C SER A 152 8.02 -5.93 27.41
N ILE A 153 8.86 -5.44 28.33
CA ILE A 153 8.49 -4.34 29.23
C ILE A 153 8.39 -3.04 28.44
N LEU A 154 9.33 -2.75 27.55
CA LEU A 154 9.26 -1.56 26.69
C LEU A 154 8.01 -1.57 25.81
N ASP A 155 7.69 -2.71 25.17
CA ASP A 155 6.48 -2.86 24.38
C ASP A 155 5.21 -2.65 25.23
N GLN A 156 5.21 -3.12 26.48
CA GLN A 156 4.12 -2.87 27.43
C GLN A 156 4.00 -1.38 27.78
N LYS A 157 5.11 -0.69 28.09
CA LYS A 157 5.14 0.75 28.34
C LYS A 157 4.72 1.57 27.13
N PHE A 158 5.05 1.11 25.93
CA PHE A 158 4.62 1.77 24.70
C PHE A 158 3.11 1.63 24.48
N LYS A 159 2.52 0.45 24.72
CA LYS A 159 1.05 0.27 24.70
C LYS A 159 0.34 1.13 25.75
N GLU A 160 0.92 1.26 26.95
CA GLU A 160 0.41 2.16 27.99
C GLU A 160 0.44 3.62 27.52
N ALA A 161 1.53 4.06 26.89
CA ALA A 161 1.61 5.40 26.30
C ALA A 161 0.58 5.59 25.17
N LEU A 162 0.35 4.60 24.31
CA LEU A 162 -0.73 4.68 23.30
C LEU A 162 -2.10 4.84 23.97
N ALA A 163 -2.39 4.07 25.01
CA ALA A 163 -3.65 4.16 25.75
C ALA A 163 -3.84 5.54 26.43
N GLU A 164 -2.77 6.12 26.99
CA GLU A 164 -2.76 7.46 27.58
C GLU A 164 -3.24 8.54 26.59
N PHE A 165 -2.85 8.43 25.31
CA PHE A 165 -3.26 9.36 24.25
C PHE A 165 -4.54 8.92 23.50
N ASP A 166 -5.38 8.10 24.13
CA ASP A 166 -6.65 7.62 23.58
C ASP A 166 -6.47 6.80 22.27
N LEU A 167 -5.33 6.13 22.09
CA LEU A 167 -5.04 5.26 20.94
C LEU A 167 -5.21 3.78 21.30
N LEU A 168 -6.31 3.46 21.99
CA LEU A 168 -6.65 2.09 22.38
C LEU A 168 -6.77 1.16 21.18
N ASP A 169 -7.20 1.67 20.03
CA ASP A 169 -7.27 0.92 18.77
C ASP A 169 -5.88 0.48 18.27
N LEU A 170 -4.85 1.31 18.47
CA LEU A 170 -3.48 0.98 18.10
C LEU A 170 -2.78 0.11 19.15
N ALA A 171 -3.05 0.35 20.43
CA ALA A 171 -2.58 -0.52 21.51
C ALA A 171 -3.12 -1.95 21.32
N ASP A 172 -4.42 -2.09 21.05
CA ASP A 172 -5.07 -3.36 20.73
C ASP A 172 -4.49 -4.00 19.46
N LEU A 173 -4.19 -3.19 18.44
CA LEU A 173 -3.61 -3.69 17.20
C LEU A 173 -2.21 -4.26 17.43
N LYS A 174 -1.35 -3.55 18.18
CA LYS A 174 0.01 -4.02 18.52
C LYS A 174 -0.03 -5.25 19.42
N GLU A 175 -1.03 -5.37 20.29
CA GLU A 175 -1.22 -6.56 21.14
C GLU A 175 -1.71 -7.78 20.34
N LYS A 176 -2.80 -7.62 19.58
CA LYS A 176 -3.50 -8.75 18.93
C LYS A 176 -2.86 -9.16 17.61
N ASN A 177 -2.22 -8.22 16.91
CA ASN A 177 -1.63 -8.44 15.59
C ASN A 177 -0.42 -7.51 15.35
N PRO A 178 0.71 -7.77 16.04
CA PRO A 178 1.92 -6.93 15.95
C PRO A 178 2.47 -6.83 14.53
N ASP A 179 2.44 -7.92 13.74
CA ASP A 179 2.90 -7.90 12.35
C ASP A 179 2.09 -6.93 11.48
N GLU A 180 0.77 -6.86 11.68
CA GLU A 180 -0.08 -5.91 10.97
C GLU A 180 0.15 -4.46 11.42
N PHE A 181 0.41 -4.24 12.72
CA PHE A 181 0.83 -2.93 13.23
C PHE A 181 2.11 -2.47 12.54
N ASP A 182 3.15 -3.31 12.53
CA ASP A 182 4.44 -3.01 11.94
C ASP A 182 4.33 -2.79 10.43
N ARG A 183 3.54 -3.61 9.74
CA ARG A 183 3.26 -3.44 8.31
C ARG A 183 2.58 -2.10 8.03
N LEU A 184 1.54 -1.73 8.79
CA LEU A 184 0.83 -0.47 8.60
C LEU A 184 1.73 0.73 8.93
N ARG A 185 2.51 0.63 10.00
CA ARG A 185 3.48 1.64 10.43
C ARG A 185 4.54 1.86 9.37
N GLU A 186 5.17 0.81 8.85
CA GLU A 186 6.20 0.93 7.81
C GLU A 186 5.63 1.53 6.51
N ARG A 187 4.42 1.12 6.10
CA ARG A 187 3.75 1.72 4.94
C ARG A 187 3.46 3.22 5.14
N GLY A 188 2.98 3.61 6.32
CA GLY A 188 2.77 5.01 6.66
C GLY A 188 4.08 5.80 6.68
N ARG A 189 5.16 5.20 7.19
CA ARG A 189 6.48 5.84 7.30
C ARG A 189 7.04 6.12 5.91
N ARG A 190 6.94 5.16 4.98
CA ARG A 190 7.32 5.37 3.57
C ARG A 190 6.51 6.47 2.91
N PHE A 191 5.21 6.55 3.19
CA PHE A 191 4.39 7.64 2.68
C PHE A 191 4.89 9.01 3.16
N VAL A 192 5.21 9.15 4.45
CA VAL A 192 5.60 10.43 5.05
C VAL A 192 7.04 10.83 4.67
N PHE A 193 7.97 9.90 4.72
CA PHE A 193 9.41 10.20 4.65
C PHE A 193 10.07 9.81 3.31
N HIS A 194 9.38 9.07 2.44
CA HIS A 194 9.93 8.52 1.18
C HIS A 194 8.97 8.73 0.01
N SER A 195 8.19 9.82 0.03
CA SER A 195 7.19 10.12 -1.01
C SER A 195 7.80 10.38 -2.40
N ASP A 196 9.08 10.72 -2.44
CA ASP A 196 9.88 10.96 -3.63
C ASP A 196 10.47 9.67 -4.24
N GLU A 197 10.43 8.54 -3.52
CA GLU A 197 10.86 7.23 -4.02
C GLU A 197 9.83 6.58 -4.96
N GLN A 198 9.55 7.25 -6.08
CA GLN A 198 8.49 6.86 -7.02
C GLN A 198 8.66 5.42 -7.57
N ILE A 199 9.89 4.98 -7.82
CA ILE A 199 10.16 3.61 -8.33
C ILE A 199 9.77 2.57 -7.27
N SER A 200 10.25 2.70 -6.03
CA SER A 200 9.91 1.81 -4.91
C SER A 200 8.40 1.78 -4.66
N ALA A 201 7.74 2.94 -4.74
CA ALA A 201 6.29 3.05 -4.57
C ALA A 201 5.52 2.30 -5.66
N ILE A 202 5.91 2.42 -6.93
CA ILE A 202 5.25 1.71 -8.04
C ILE A 202 5.48 0.20 -7.94
N GLU A 203 6.68 -0.25 -7.53
CA GLU A 203 6.94 -1.67 -7.28
C GLU A 203 5.97 -2.25 -6.24
N ASP A 204 5.78 -1.56 -5.12
CA ASP A 204 4.82 -1.94 -4.08
C ASP A 204 3.37 -1.93 -4.60
N ILE A 205 2.98 -0.91 -5.38
CA ILE A 205 1.63 -0.82 -5.99
C ILE A 205 1.37 -1.98 -6.95
N VAL A 206 2.34 -2.38 -7.77
CA VAL A 206 2.21 -3.51 -8.69
C VAL A 206 1.94 -4.80 -7.91
N ILE A 207 2.73 -5.07 -6.86
CA ILE A 207 2.52 -6.24 -5.99
C ILE A 207 1.14 -6.20 -5.33
N GLN A 208 0.70 -5.03 -4.88
CA GLN A 208 -0.63 -4.87 -4.30
C GLN A 208 -1.74 -5.19 -5.30
N TYR A 209 -1.62 -4.76 -6.56
CA TYR A 209 -2.57 -5.13 -7.62
C TYR A 209 -2.58 -6.62 -7.91
N GLU A 210 -1.44 -7.31 -7.87
CA GLU A 210 -1.38 -8.77 -7.99
C GLU A 210 -2.16 -9.47 -6.86
N LEU A 211 -1.97 -9.02 -5.62
CA LEU A 211 -2.68 -9.56 -4.46
C LEU A 211 -4.18 -9.27 -4.52
N GLU A 212 -4.57 -8.07 -4.93
CA GLU A 212 -5.97 -7.69 -5.13
C GLU A 212 -6.63 -8.49 -6.25
N ALA A 213 -5.91 -8.74 -7.35
CA ALA A 213 -6.41 -9.54 -8.45
C ALA A 213 -6.77 -10.96 -7.98
N ARG A 214 -5.87 -11.61 -7.22
CA ARG A 214 -6.11 -12.95 -6.66
C ARG A 214 -7.29 -12.96 -5.68
N LYS A 215 -7.35 -11.99 -4.77
CA LYS A 215 -8.47 -11.86 -3.82
C LYS A 215 -9.81 -11.70 -4.54
N ALA A 216 -9.86 -10.87 -5.57
CA ALA A 216 -11.06 -10.66 -6.38
C ALA A 216 -11.46 -11.92 -7.15
N ALA A 217 -10.50 -12.62 -7.77
CA ALA A 217 -10.76 -13.86 -8.50
C ALA A 217 -11.30 -14.96 -7.58
N ASN A 218 -10.76 -15.09 -6.35
CA ASN A 218 -11.19 -16.09 -5.37
C ASN A 218 -12.67 -15.98 -4.96
N VAL A 219 -13.27 -14.79 -5.12
CA VAL A 219 -14.71 -14.55 -4.83
C VAL A 219 -15.55 -14.39 -6.10
N GLY A 220 -14.99 -14.72 -7.28
CA GLY A 220 -15.68 -14.61 -8.57
C GLY A 220 -15.81 -13.19 -9.13
N ALA A 221 -15.12 -12.20 -8.54
CA ALA A 221 -15.13 -10.82 -9.02
C ALA A 221 -14.13 -10.60 -10.18
N TYR A 222 -14.28 -11.38 -11.26
CA TYR A 222 -13.30 -11.46 -12.36
C TYR A 222 -13.06 -10.13 -13.07
N ALA A 223 -14.08 -9.28 -13.22
CA ALA A 223 -13.90 -7.95 -13.80
C ALA A 223 -12.96 -7.05 -12.96
N ALA A 224 -13.05 -7.13 -11.63
CA ALA A 224 -12.13 -6.42 -10.74
C ALA A 224 -10.72 -7.04 -10.80
N ALA A 225 -10.63 -8.37 -10.85
CA ALA A 225 -9.36 -9.08 -10.97
C ALA A 225 -8.59 -8.69 -12.25
N ILE A 226 -9.26 -8.71 -13.40
CA ILE A 226 -8.67 -8.30 -14.68
C ILE A 226 -8.28 -6.82 -14.68
N THR A 227 -9.08 -5.97 -14.03
CA THR A 227 -8.76 -4.54 -13.90
C THR A 227 -7.46 -4.31 -13.13
N ALA A 228 -7.27 -5.05 -12.03
CA ALA A 228 -6.06 -5.02 -11.23
C ALA A 228 -4.85 -5.56 -12.00
N LEU A 229 -4.97 -6.70 -12.70
CA LEU A 229 -3.88 -7.22 -13.56
C LEU A 229 -3.49 -6.24 -14.67
N GLY A 230 -4.47 -5.59 -15.31
CA GLY A 230 -4.21 -4.56 -16.32
C GLY A 230 -3.49 -3.34 -15.76
N ALA A 231 -3.83 -2.92 -14.54
CA ALA A 231 -3.11 -1.85 -13.83
C ALA A 231 -1.69 -2.30 -13.42
N GLY A 232 -1.50 -3.57 -13.06
CA GLY A 232 -0.19 -4.16 -12.79
C GLY A 232 0.73 -4.12 -14.01
N VAL A 233 0.26 -4.53 -15.20
CA VAL A 233 1.07 -4.44 -16.44
C VAL A 233 1.39 -2.99 -16.79
N GLU A 234 0.45 -2.06 -16.63
CA GLU A 234 0.72 -0.63 -16.80
C GLU A 234 1.84 -0.15 -15.85
N GLY A 235 1.80 -0.57 -14.58
CA GLY A 235 2.84 -0.30 -13.59
C GLY A 235 4.20 -0.90 -13.97
N LEU A 236 4.24 -2.14 -14.47
CA LEU A 236 5.47 -2.79 -14.94
C LEU A 236 6.10 -2.06 -16.14
N LEU A 237 5.29 -1.63 -17.11
CA LEU A 237 5.77 -0.82 -18.24
C LEU A 237 6.26 0.55 -17.78
N LEU A 238 5.54 1.19 -16.85
CA LEU A 238 5.95 2.46 -16.26
C LEU A 238 7.30 2.33 -15.55
N LEU A 239 7.47 1.31 -14.70
CA LEU A 239 8.76 0.99 -14.07
C LEU A 239 9.86 0.82 -15.11
N ARG A 240 9.54 0.18 -16.23
CA ARG A 240 10.50 -0.01 -17.31
C ARG A 240 11.01 1.31 -17.88
N CYS A 241 10.10 2.24 -18.12
CA CYS A 241 10.43 3.58 -18.59
C CYS A 241 11.17 4.40 -17.53
N LEU A 242 10.76 4.35 -16.27
CA LEU A 242 11.37 5.10 -15.17
C LEU A 242 12.79 4.63 -14.83
N ARG A 243 13.07 3.33 -14.94
CA ARG A 243 14.43 2.78 -14.76
C ARG A 243 15.38 3.08 -15.93
N SER A 244 14.87 3.57 -17.04
CA SER A 244 15.66 3.91 -18.23
C SER A 244 15.18 5.22 -18.88
N PRO A 245 15.15 6.34 -18.12
CA PRO A 245 14.39 7.53 -18.48
C PRO A 245 14.93 8.19 -19.76
N HIS A 246 16.24 8.27 -19.95
CA HIS A 246 16.83 8.83 -21.16
C HIS A 246 16.51 8.01 -22.42
N LYS A 247 16.55 6.67 -22.32
CA LYS A 247 16.21 5.79 -23.44
C LYS A 247 14.72 5.91 -23.76
N ALA A 248 13.86 5.88 -22.74
CA ALA A 248 12.41 6.04 -22.89
C ALA A 248 12.05 7.39 -23.53
N ALA A 249 12.62 8.50 -23.04
CA ALA A 249 12.39 9.85 -23.56
C ALA A 249 12.86 10.02 -25.01
N ARG A 250 14.00 9.41 -25.39
CA ARG A 250 14.49 9.43 -26.77
C ARG A 250 13.56 8.65 -27.70
N ILE A 251 13.04 7.52 -27.25
CA ILE A 251 12.18 6.64 -28.05
C ILE A 251 10.78 7.23 -28.20
N SER A 252 10.23 7.81 -27.13
CA SER A 252 8.89 8.41 -27.17
C SER A 252 8.76 9.53 -28.21
N LYS A 253 9.86 10.23 -28.52
CA LYS A 253 9.93 11.23 -29.61
C LYS A 253 9.78 10.60 -31.01
N LYS A 254 10.12 9.33 -31.18
CA LYS A 254 10.00 8.60 -32.46
C LYS A 254 8.58 8.10 -32.72
N LEU A 255 7.69 8.15 -31.72
CA LEU A 255 6.29 7.75 -31.90
C LEU A 255 5.55 8.68 -32.88
N PRO A 256 4.49 8.16 -33.53
CA PRO A 256 3.52 8.95 -34.28
C PRO A 256 2.96 10.12 -33.46
N LYS A 257 2.59 11.21 -34.13
CA LYS A 257 2.17 12.47 -33.48
C LYS A 257 1.02 12.29 -32.48
N ASN A 258 0.09 11.36 -32.75
CA ASN A 258 -1.06 11.06 -31.90
C ASN A 258 -0.70 10.25 -30.63
N LEU A 259 0.44 9.56 -30.62
CA LEU A 259 0.90 8.72 -29.50
C LEU A 259 2.07 9.32 -28.73
N ARG A 260 2.71 10.35 -29.29
CA ARG A 260 3.83 11.06 -28.66
C ARG A 260 3.37 11.77 -27.38
N PRO A 261 4.00 11.53 -26.23
CA PRO A 261 3.63 12.17 -24.98
C PRO A 261 3.97 13.66 -24.99
N ARG A 262 3.14 14.48 -24.33
CA ARG A 262 3.39 15.93 -24.15
C ARG A 262 4.60 16.20 -23.27
N LEU A 263 4.88 15.33 -22.30
CA LEU A 263 6.02 15.40 -21.39
C LEU A 263 6.93 14.18 -21.61
N PRO A 264 7.86 14.21 -22.59
CA PRO A 264 8.72 13.07 -22.90
C PRO A 264 9.70 12.67 -21.80
N ASN A 265 9.93 13.53 -20.80
CA ASN A 265 10.87 13.25 -19.71
C ASN A 265 10.16 12.72 -18.45
N ASP A 266 8.82 12.64 -18.46
CA ASP A 266 8.03 12.17 -17.33
C ASP A 266 7.10 11.01 -17.77
N PRO A 267 7.59 9.75 -17.72
CA PRO A 267 6.79 8.58 -18.02
C PRO A 267 5.52 8.42 -17.20
N SER A 268 5.43 9.02 -16.00
CA SER A 268 4.25 8.90 -15.13
C SER A 268 3.00 9.58 -15.68
N LYS A 269 3.16 10.42 -16.72
CA LYS A 269 2.06 11.12 -17.40
C LYS A 269 1.68 10.47 -18.72
N TRP A 270 2.30 9.34 -19.07
CA TRP A 270 2.05 8.67 -20.34
C TRP A 270 0.81 7.79 -20.23
N THR A 271 0.13 7.59 -21.36
CA THR A 271 -0.99 6.65 -21.41
C THR A 271 -0.46 5.22 -21.44
N PHE A 272 -1.28 4.25 -21.00
CA PHE A 272 -0.97 2.83 -21.13
C PHE A 272 -0.54 2.45 -22.56
N GLU A 273 -1.23 2.97 -23.57
CA GLU A 273 -0.89 2.74 -24.97
C GLU A 273 0.49 3.31 -25.33
N THR A 274 0.79 4.55 -24.94
CA THR A 274 2.13 5.14 -25.12
C THR A 274 3.22 4.30 -24.45
N LEU A 275 2.99 3.79 -23.24
CA LEU A 275 3.93 2.95 -22.51
C LEU A 275 4.24 1.65 -23.26
N ILE A 276 3.21 0.98 -23.80
CA ILE A 276 3.38 -0.23 -24.63
C ILE A 276 4.25 0.10 -25.83
N GLU A 277 3.90 1.11 -26.62
CA GLU A 277 4.61 1.44 -27.86
C GLU A 277 6.06 1.88 -27.64
N VAL A 278 6.34 2.62 -26.56
CA VAL A 278 7.73 2.92 -26.19
C VAL A 278 8.49 1.65 -25.84
N CYS A 279 7.88 0.73 -25.08
CA CYS A 279 8.54 -0.52 -24.71
C CYS A 279 8.80 -1.44 -25.91
N VAL A 280 7.90 -1.46 -26.89
CA VAL A 280 8.11 -2.17 -28.17
C VAL A 280 9.31 -1.59 -28.91
N LEU A 281 9.29 -0.27 -29.19
CA LEU A 281 10.39 0.39 -29.92
C LEU A 281 11.72 0.36 -29.17
N ALA A 282 11.69 0.15 -27.84
CA ALA A 282 12.87 -0.03 -27.01
C ALA A 282 13.44 -1.44 -27.02
N GLY A 283 12.74 -2.41 -27.62
CA GLY A 283 13.08 -3.83 -27.57
C GLY A 283 12.88 -4.44 -26.18
N TRP A 284 12.00 -3.86 -25.35
CA TRP A 284 11.68 -4.37 -24.02
C TRP A 284 10.49 -5.33 -24.00
N LEU A 285 9.79 -5.47 -25.13
CA LEU A 285 8.74 -6.44 -25.37
C LEU A 285 9.15 -7.33 -26.56
N PRO A 286 10.13 -8.23 -26.39
CA PRO A 286 10.48 -9.20 -27.41
C PRO A 286 9.32 -10.19 -27.63
N PRO A 287 9.20 -10.82 -28.81
CA PRO A 287 8.28 -11.93 -29.02
C PRO A 287 8.63 -13.11 -28.11
N ILE A 288 7.63 -13.96 -27.82
CA ILE A 288 7.81 -15.17 -27.02
C ILE A 288 7.56 -16.37 -27.91
N GLU A 289 8.54 -17.26 -27.96
CA GLU A 289 8.48 -18.45 -28.78
C GLU A 289 8.17 -19.66 -27.89
N THR A 290 7.27 -20.50 -28.37
CA THR A 290 6.95 -21.81 -27.82
C THR A 290 7.03 -22.83 -28.96
N ASP A 291 6.97 -24.12 -28.65
CA ASP A 291 6.96 -25.17 -29.67
C ASP A 291 5.77 -25.08 -30.64
N VAL A 292 4.70 -24.36 -30.24
CA VAL A 292 3.44 -24.28 -30.96
C VAL A 292 3.25 -22.94 -31.68
N ALA A 293 3.71 -21.84 -31.08
CA ALA A 293 3.41 -20.50 -31.57
C ALA A 293 4.45 -19.45 -31.13
N VAL A 294 4.50 -18.36 -31.91
CA VAL A 294 5.21 -17.12 -31.57
C VAL A 294 4.20 -16.06 -31.15
N TYR A 295 4.28 -15.61 -29.90
CA TYR A 295 3.38 -14.63 -29.32
C TYR A 295 3.97 -13.22 -29.40
N ASN A 296 3.18 -12.28 -29.92
CA ASN A 296 3.50 -10.86 -29.89
C ASN A 296 3.17 -10.27 -28.50
N THR A 297 4.19 -10.01 -27.69
CA THR A 297 4.04 -9.46 -26.33
C THR A 297 3.38 -8.09 -26.28
N ALA A 298 3.57 -7.25 -27.31
CA ALA A 298 2.83 -6.01 -27.44
C ALA A 298 1.33 -6.25 -27.65
N GLY A 299 1.00 -7.24 -28.48
CA GLY A 299 -0.37 -7.68 -28.72
C GLY A 299 -1.03 -8.19 -27.43
N LEU A 300 -0.30 -8.97 -26.64
CA LEU A 300 -0.78 -9.44 -25.33
C LEU A 300 -1.02 -8.27 -24.36
N ALA A 301 -0.10 -7.30 -24.28
CA ALA A 301 -0.27 -6.10 -23.45
C ALA A 301 -1.48 -5.25 -23.89
N HIS A 302 -1.68 -5.08 -25.21
CA HIS A 302 -2.85 -4.39 -25.77
C HIS A 302 -4.15 -5.12 -25.49
N LEU A 303 -4.15 -6.46 -25.56
CA LEU A 303 -5.31 -7.28 -25.22
C LEU A 303 -5.70 -7.06 -23.76
N LEU A 304 -4.76 -7.15 -22.82
CA LEU A 304 -5.04 -6.90 -21.40
C LEU A 304 -5.51 -5.47 -21.15
N ARG A 305 -4.92 -4.46 -21.82
CA ARG A 305 -5.40 -3.08 -21.80
C ARG A 305 -6.84 -2.97 -22.29
N GLN A 306 -7.19 -3.64 -23.38
CA GLN A 306 -8.54 -3.62 -23.92
C GLN A 306 -9.52 -4.26 -22.93
N THR A 307 -9.18 -5.42 -22.36
CA THR A 307 -10.04 -6.14 -21.41
C THR A 307 -10.26 -5.33 -20.12
N ARG A 308 -9.21 -4.71 -19.56
CA ARG A 308 -9.32 -3.76 -18.45
C ARG A 308 -10.32 -2.64 -18.76
N ASN A 309 -10.29 -2.10 -19.97
CA ASN A 309 -11.15 -0.97 -20.34
C ASN A 309 -12.64 -1.33 -20.45
N TYR A 310 -13.02 -2.61 -20.40
CA TYR A 310 -14.43 -3.01 -20.28
C TYR A 310 -15.03 -2.72 -18.90
N VAL A 311 -14.24 -2.24 -17.94
CA VAL A 311 -14.78 -1.62 -16.71
C VAL A 311 -15.63 -0.38 -17.03
N HIS A 312 -15.39 0.30 -18.16
CA HIS A 312 -16.18 1.44 -18.60
C HIS A 312 -17.49 0.98 -19.26
N PRO A 313 -18.67 1.30 -18.69
CA PRO A 313 -19.95 0.76 -19.18
C PRO A 313 -20.24 1.09 -20.64
N GLY A 314 -19.92 2.32 -21.09
CA GLY A 314 -20.15 2.73 -22.48
C GLY A 314 -19.31 1.93 -23.49
N LYS A 315 -18.05 1.63 -23.15
CA LYS A 315 -17.18 0.80 -23.99
C LYS A 315 -17.66 -0.64 -24.02
N ARG A 316 -17.98 -1.20 -22.85
CA ARG A 316 -18.52 -2.57 -22.73
C ARG A 316 -19.83 -2.73 -23.49
N ALA A 317 -20.77 -1.79 -23.36
CA ALA A 317 -22.04 -1.84 -24.08
C ALA A 317 -21.87 -1.80 -25.61
N LYS A 318 -20.83 -1.13 -26.13
CA LYS A 318 -20.55 -1.03 -27.56
C LYS A 318 -19.85 -2.27 -28.13
N GLU A 319 -18.86 -2.78 -27.41
CA GLU A 319 -17.96 -3.84 -27.91
C GLU A 319 -18.38 -5.24 -27.45
N ARG A 320 -19.09 -5.34 -26.32
CA ARG A 320 -19.42 -6.59 -25.61
C ARG A 320 -20.78 -6.49 -24.91
N ALA A 321 -21.81 -6.13 -25.68
CA ALA A 321 -23.16 -6.01 -25.17
C ALA A 321 -23.65 -7.35 -24.60
N TRP A 322 -24.29 -7.31 -23.42
CA TRP A 322 -24.90 -8.47 -22.77
C TRP A 322 -23.94 -9.61 -22.38
N SER A 323 -22.62 -9.42 -22.48
CA SER A 323 -21.65 -10.40 -22.02
C SER A 323 -21.18 -10.09 -20.60
N GLU A 324 -21.08 -11.14 -19.78
CA GLU A 324 -20.46 -11.08 -18.46
C GLU A 324 -18.97 -11.37 -18.57
N THR A 325 -18.23 -11.04 -17.51
CA THR A 325 -16.80 -11.38 -17.42
C THR A 325 -16.70 -12.63 -16.60
N ASP A 326 -16.21 -13.71 -17.20
CA ASP A 326 -16.17 -15.03 -16.59
C ASP A 326 -14.75 -15.43 -16.15
N GLU A 327 -14.64 -16.65 -15.63
CA GLU A 327 -13.38 -17.21 -15.15
C GLU A 327 -12.37 -17.43 -16.29
N GLN A 328 -12.82 -17.80 -17.49
CA GLN A 328 -11.91 -18.06 -18.61
C GLN A 328 -11.24 -16.75 -19.05
N GLU A 329 -12.01 -15.65 -19.14
CA GLU A 329 -11.44 -14.34 -19.44
C GLU A 329 -10.42 -13.89 -18.38
N PHE A 330 -10.65 -14.23 -17.11
CA PHE A 330 -9.67 -13.99 -16.05
C PHE A 330 -8.42 -14.86 -16.22
N ARG A 331 -8.55 -16.16 -16.48
CA ARG A 331 -7.40 -17.06 -16.69
C ARG A 331 -6.55 -16.63 -17.88
N ASP A 332 -7.18 -16.17 -18.95
CA ASP A 332 -6.46 -15.62 -20.12
C ASP A 332 -5.69 -14.35 -19.75
N ALA A 333 -6.31 -13.45 -18.98
CA ALA A 333 -5.66 -12.23 -18.49
C ALA A 333 -4.51 -12.53 -17.51
N GLU A 334 -4.67 -13.51 -16.63
CA GLU A 334 -3.64 -13.98 -15.71
C GLU A 334 -2.46 -14.60 -16.46
N ALA A 335 -2.73 -15.46 -17.46
CA ALA A 335 -1.70 -16.03 -18.31
C ALA A 335 -0.88 -14.94 -19.03
N ILE A 336 -1.56 -13.94 -19.60
CA ILE A 336 -0.90 -12.77 -20.20
C ILE A 336 -0.01 -12.06 -19.18
N TYR A 337 -0.55 -11.80 -17.98
CA TYR A 337 0.20 -11.12 -16.91
C TYR A 337 1.47 -11.88 -16.54
N VAL A 338 1.33 -13.18 -16.23
CA VAL A 338 2.43 -14.06 -15.78
C VAL A 338 3.54 -14.13 -16.83
N VAL A 339 3.16 -14.15 -18.11
CA VAL A 339 4.12 -14.21 -19.22
C VAL A 339 4.85 -12.87 -19.41
N LEU A 340 4.17 -11.73 -19.23
CA LEU A 340 4.77 -10.40 -19.35
C LEU A 340 5.62 -10.01 -18.13
N LEU A 341 5.29 -10.51 -16.94
CA LEU A 341 5.95 -10.18 -15.68
C LEU A 341 7.49 -10.35 -15.74
N PRO A 342 8.07 -11.51 -16.08
CA PRO A 342 9.53 -11.69 -16.09
C PRO A 342 10.23 -10.85 -17.16
N ILE A 343 9.54 -10.52 -18.25
CA ILE A 343 10.06 -9.68 -19.34
C ILE A 343 10.22 -8.23 -18.88
N LEU A 344 9.18 -7.71 -18.22
CA LEU A 344 9.14 -6.32 -17.76
C LEU A 344 9.89 -6.12 -16.43
N ALA A 345 9.91 -7.14 -15.55
CA ALA A 345 10.58 -7.06 -14.25
C ALA A 345 12.12 -7.16 -14.35
N LYS A 346 12.68 -7.83 -15.36
CA LYS A 346 14.14 -7.98 -15.54
C LYS A 346 14.79 -6.64 -15.92
N ILE A 347 15.32 -5.90 -14.94
CA ILE A 347 16.60 -5.14 -14.86
C ILE A 347 16.43 -4.14 -13.70
N GLY A 348 17.29 -4.09 -12.66
CA GLY A 348 18.67 -4.60 -12.57
C GLY A 348 19.00 -5.40 -11.31
N GLY A 349 20.12 -6.14 -11.38
CA GLY A 349 20.89 -6.66 -10.24
C GLY A 349 20.21 -7.72 -9.36
N ARG A 350 20.65 -8.97 -9.49
CA ARG A 350 20.49 -10.09 -8.52
C ARG A 350 19.48 -9.88 -7.38
N ARG A 351 18.30 -10.48 -7.50
CA ARG A 351 17.65 -11.12 -6.35
C ARG A 351 17.56 -12.62 -6.65
N ARG A 352 18.40 -13.38 -5.94
CA ARG A 352 18.16 -14.81 -5.74
C ARG A 352 16.84 -14.91 -4.98
N TYR A 353 15.89 -15.67 -5.49
CA TYR A 353 14.83 -16.21 -4.64
C TYR A 353 15.52 -17.02 -3.54
N PRO A 354 15.13 -16.91 -2.26
CA PRO A 354 15.47 -17.96 -1.31
C PRO A 354 14.78 -19.23 -1.80
N SER A 355 15.59 -20.23 -2.15
CA SER A 355 15.12 -21.59 -2.30
C SER A 355 14.48 -21.99 -0.98
N ALA A 356 13.22 -22.42 -1.03
CA ALA A 356 12.60 -23.10 0.09
C ALA A 356 13.44 -24.35 0.40
N VAL A 357 13.96 -24.40 1.63
CA VAL A 357 14.31 -25.62 2.35
C VAL A 357 13.68 -25.49 3.72
#